data_AF-A0A2V5XG96-F1
#
_entry.id   AF-A0A2V5XG96-F1
#
_cell.length_a   1.000
_cell.length_b   1.000
_cell.length_c   1.000
_cell.angle_alpha   90.00
_cell.angle_beta   90.00
_cell.angle_gamma   90.00
#
_symmetry.space_group_name_H-M   'P 1'
#
loop_
_entity.id
_entity.type
_entity.pdbx_description
1 polymer ?
#
loop_
_entity_poly.entity_id
_entity_poly.type
_entity_poly.pdbx_seq_one_letter_code
_entity_poly.pdbx_strand_id
1 'polypeptide(L)' 'MRTDDEEFARPARPPDTTSWSAVREAAKDCEACHLFERATQTVFGEGPKGATMMLVGEQPGDYEDVAGKPFVGPAGKI' A
#
# COMPACT_ATOMS: atom_id res chain seq x y z
N MET A 1 -18.83 9.26 16.67
CA MET A 1 -19.08 7.84 17.00
C MET A 1 -20.10 7.32 16.00
N ARG A 2 -19.62 6.77 14.88
CA ARG A 2 -20.42 5.95 13.98
C ARG A 2 -19.87 4.54 14.16
N THR A 3 -20.67 3.74 14.82
CA THR A 3 -20.48 2.31 15.05
C THR A 3 -20.73 1.61 13.73
N ASP A 4 -19.73 0.90 13.21
CA ASP A 4 -19.81 -0.37 12.47
C ASP A 4 -18.47 -0.57 11.74
N ASP A 5 -17.51 -1.24 12.40
CA ASP A 5 -16.15 -1.46 11.86
C ASP A 5 -16.14 -2.27 10.53
N GLU A 6 -17.21 -3.04 10.25
CA GLU A 6 -17.39 -3.76 8.98
C GLU A 6 -17.84 -2.87 7.81
N GLU A 7 -18.30 -1.64 8.07
CA GLU A 7 -18.67 -0.68 7.02
C GLU A 7 -17.43 0.07 6.47
N PHE A 8 -16.34 0.14 7.23
CA PHE A 8 -15.17 0.99 6.91
C PHE A 8 -14.01 0.28 6.20
N ALA A 9 -13.93 -1.04 6.33
CA ALA A 9 -12.91 -1.87 5.70
C ALA A 9 -13.37 -3.33 5.59
N ARG A 10 -13.11 -3.95 4.44
CA ARG A 10 -13.21 -5.40 4.23
C ARG A 10 -11.81 -5.97 3.98
N PRO A 11 -11.57 -7.26 4.29
CA PRO A 11 -10.33 -7.90 3.87
C PRO A 11 -10.13 -7.76 2.36
N ALA A 12 -8.97 -7.23 1.96
CA ALA A 12 -8.56 -7.23 0.57
C ALA A 12 -8.47 -8.68 0.06
N ARG A 13 -8.88 -8.92 -1.19
CA ARG A 13 -8.77 -10.23 -1.84
C ARG A 13 -7.69 -10.14 -2.94
N PRO A 14 -6.40 -10.24 -2.57
CA PRO A 14 -5.35 -10.30 -3.58
C PRO A 14 -5.48 -11.56 -4.43
N PRO A 15 -4.99 -11.55 -5.67
CA PRO A 15 -4.97 -12.74 -6.52
C PRO A 15 -4.13 -13.85 -5.86
N ASP A 16 -4.59 -15.09 -5.97
CA ASP A 16 -3.84 -16.28 -5.51
C ASP A 16 -2.69 -16.58 -6.48
N THR A 17 -1.58 -15.84 -6.32
CA THR A 17 -0.42 -15.90 -7.21
C THR A 17 0.85 -15.42 -6.52
N THR A 18 1.99 -15.92 -6.98
CA THR A 18 3.32 -15.43 -6.59
C THR A 18 3.86 -14.36 -7.55
N SER A 19 3.07 -13.96 -8.55
CA SER A 19 3.45 -12.94 -9.52
C SER A 19 3.39 -11.53 -8.91
N TRP A 20 4.55 -10.90 -8.74
CA TRP A 20 4.67 -9.53 -8.24
C TRP A 20 3.91 -8.51 -9.08
N SER A 21 3.88 -8.68 -10.40
CA SER A 21 3.12 -7.78 -11.27
C SER A 21 1.63 -7.94 -11.04
N ALA A 22 1.13 -9.17 -10.92
CA ALA A 22 -0.29 -9.42 -10.70
C ALA A 22 -0.77 -8.84 -9.36
N VAL A 23 0.01 -9.00 -8.28
CA VAL A 23 -0.34 -8.43 -6.96
C VAL A 23 -0.24 -6.90 -6.98
N ARG A 24 0.77 -6.32 -7.67
CA ARG A 24 0.89 -4.86 -7.84
C ARG A 24 -0.32 -4.27 -8.56
N GLU A 25 -0.74 -4.87 -9.67
CA GLU A 25 -1.90 -4.38 -10.42
C GLU A 25 -3.18 -4.51 -9.59
N ALA A 26 -3.37 -5.60 -8.84
CA ALA A 26 -4.52 -5.75 -7.96
C ALA A 26 -4.56 -4.72 -6.82
N ALA A 27 -3.39 -4.32 -6.28
CA ALA A 27 -3.30 -3.33 -5.22
C ALA A 27 -3.54 -1.90 -5.71
N LYS A 28 -3.21 -1.61 -6.98
CA LYS A 28 -3.36 -0.29 -7.60
C LYS A 28 -4.81 0.22 -7.55
N ASP A 29 -5.77 -0.67 -7.81
CA ASP A 29 -7.20 -0.35 -7.86
C ASP A 29 -7.95 -0.87 -6.61
N CYS A 30 -7.24 -1.00 -5.47
CA CYS A 30 -7.82 -1.58 -4.26
C CYS A 30 -8.77 -0.60 -3.55
N GLU A 31 -10.06 -0.94 -3.54
CA GLU A 31 -11.10 -0.19 -2.82
C GLU A 31 -11.63 -0.96 -1.59
N ALA A 32 -10.76 -1.72 -0.93
CA ALA A 32 -11.17 -2.57 0.19
C ALA A 32 -11.46 -1.77 1.49
N CYS A 33 -10.99 -0.53 1.61
CA CYS A 33 -11.24 0.34 2.76
C CYS A 33 -11.21 1.80 2.32
N HIS A 34 -11.83 2.69 3.09
CA HIS A 34 -11.95 4.13 2.79
C HIS A 34 -10.63 4.90 2.51
N LEU A 35 -9.45 4.33 2.77
CA LEU A 35 -8.17 4.99 2.53
C LEU A 35 -7.93 5.34 1.05
N PHE A 36 -8.50 4.59 0.11
CA PHE A 36 -8.35 4.89 -1.32
C PHE A 36 -9.01 6.21 -1.72
N GLU A 37 -10.04 6.65 -0.99
CA GLU A 37 -10.88 7.79 -1.39
C GLU A 37 -10.12 9.13 -1.37
N ARG A 38 -9.08 9.22 -0.55
CA ARG A 38 -8.32 10.46 -0.32
C ARG A 38 -6.83 10.34 -0.62
N ALA A 39 -6.33 9.13 -0.83
CA ALA A 39 -4.97 8.94 -1.33
C ALA A 39 -4.88 9.40 -2.79
N THR A 40 -3.71 9.89 -3.20
CA THR A 40 -3.41 10.15 -4.61
C THR A 40 -3.31 8.84 -5.37
N GLN A 41 -2.64 7.84 -4.77
CA GLN A 41 -2.42 6.53 -5.39
C GLN A 41 -1.96 5.49 -4.37
N THR A 42 -2.07 4.21 -4.72
CA THR A 42 -1.40 3.13 -3.97
C THR A 42 0.11 3.26 -4.06
N VAL A 43 0.79 3.27 -2.90
CA VAL A 43 2.26 3.13 -2.82
C VAL A 43 2.59 1.67 -2.51
N PHE A 44 2.94 0.93 -3.56
CA PHE A 44 3.33 -0.48 -3.42
C PHE A 44 4.80 -0.61 -3.00
N GLY A 45 5.18 -1.77 -2.47
CA GLY A 45 6.58 -2.05 -2.13
C GLY A 45 7.52 -2.02 -3.34
N GLU A 46 8.76 -1.59 -3.12
CA GLU A 46 9.82 -1.56 -4.13
C GLU A 46 11.09 -2.27 -3.60
N GLY A 47 11.83 -2.93 -4.49
CA GLY A 47 13.06 -3.63 -4.15
C GLY A 47 13.39 -4.77 -5.11
N PRO A 48 14.59 -5.36 -4.99
CA PRO A 48 14.98 -6.50 -5.80
C PRO A 48 14.22 -7.76 -5.38
N LYS A 49 13.77 -8.57 -6.35
CA LYS A 49 13.04 -9.83 -6.08
C LYS A 49 13.83 -10.83 -5.21
N GLY A 50 15.16 -10.74 -5.24
CA GLY A 50 16.07 -11.59 -4.45
C GLY A 50 16.55 -10.95 -3.16
N ALA A 51 15.89 -9.89 -2.66
CA ALA A 51 16.26 -9.29 -1.37
C ALA A 51 16.23 -10.34 -0.27
N THR A 52 17.30 -10.41 0.54
CA THR A 52 17.38 -11.29 1.70
C THR A 52 16.67 -10.71 2.93
N MET A 53 16.29 -9.44 2.87
CA MET A 53 15.60 -8.71 3.93
C MET A 53 14.50 -7.83 3.33
N MET A 54 13.36 -7.78 4.01
CA MET A 54 12.22 -6.91 3.68
C MET A 54 11.98 -5.97 4.87
N LEU A 55 11.82 -4.68 4.58
CA LEU A 55 11.42 -3.69 5.57
C LEU A 55 9.94 -3.35 5.35
N VAL A 56 9.16 -3.34 6.43
CA VAL A 56 7.72 -3.03 6.41
C VAL A 56 7.47 -1.87 7.37
N GLY A 57 6.98 -0.76 6.83
CA GLY A 57 6.56 0.41 7.60
C GLY A 57 5.07 0.35 7.98
N GLU A 58 4.52 1.46 8.43
CA GLU A 58 3.09 1.58 8.78
C GLU A 58 2.22 1.87 7.54
N GLN A 59 2.37 3.07 6.96
CA GLN A 59 1.59 3.55 5.82
C GLN A 59 2.38 4.59 5.02
N PRO A 60 2.00 4.92 3.78
CA PRO A 60 2.58 6.02 3.02
C PRO A 60 2.26 7.37 3.69
N GLY A 61 3.26 8.25 3.79
CA GLY A 61 3.05 9.65 4.14
C GLY A 61 2.78 10.52 2.91
N ASP A 62 2.69 11.83 3.10
CA ASP A 62 2.41 12.82 2.03
C ASP A 62 3.43 12.73 0.88
N TYR A 63 4.73 12.66 1.21
CA TYR A 63 5.79 12.54 0.21
C TYR A 63 5.70 11.22 -0.57
N GLU A 64 5.40 10.12 0.11
CA GLU A 64 5.25 8.80 -0.49
C GLU A 64 4.02 8.74 -1.41
N ASP A 65 2.87 9.24 -0.95
CA ASP A 65 1.59 9.25 -1.69
C ASP A 65 1.73 10.00 -3.02
N VAL A 66 2.32 11.21 -2.99
CA VAL A 66 2.55 11.99 -4.20
C VAL A 66 3.60 11.34 -5.12
N ALA A 67 4.68 10.78 -4.55
CA ALA A 67 5.76 10.18 -5.35
C ALA A 67 5.43 8.79 -5.89
N GLY A 68 4.46 8.08 -5.31
CA GLY A 68 4.16 6.69 -5.62
C GLY A 68 5.23 5.71 -5.14
N LYS A 69 6.08 6.11 -4.17
CA LYS A 69 7.25 5.34 -3.74
C LYS A 69 7.38 5.30 -2.21
N PRO A 70 7.76 4.15 -1.62
CA PRO A 70 7.90 4.02 -0.18
C PRO A 70 9.19 4.70 0.34
N PHE A 71 9.14 5.25 1.56
CA PHE A 71 10.29 5.80 2.30
C PHE A 71 11.08 6.91 1.57
N VAL A 72 10.39 7.87 0.94
CA VAL A 72 11.04 9.01 0.24
C VAL A 72 11.02 10.32 1.03
N GLY A 73 10.18 10.40 2.06
CA GLY A 73 10.06 11.53 2.98
C GLY A 73 11.21 11.60 3.99
N PRO A 74 11.16 12.55 4.95
CA PRO A 74 12.22 12.76 5.93
C PRO A 74 12.59 11.50 6.73
N ALA A 75 11.59 10.69 7.12
CA ALA A 75 11.79 9.45 7.85
C ALA A 75 12.50 8.35 7.03
N GLY A 76 12.55 8.46 5.70
CA GLY A 76 13.29 7.54 4.84
C GLY A 76 14.74 7.95 4.58
N LYS A 77 15.14 9.18 4.95
CA LYS A 77 16.47 9.77 4.66
C LYS A 77 17.41 9.81 5.86
N ILE A 78 16.96 9.29 7.00
CA ILE A 78 17.74 9.22 8.25
C ILE A 78 18.89 8.24 8.15
#